data_AF-A0A1E4DIG4-F1
#
_entry.id   AF-A0A1E4DIG4-F1
#
_cell.length_a   1.000
_cell.length_b   1.000
_cell.length_c   1.000
_cell.angle_alpha   90.00
_cell.angle_beta   90.00
_cell.angle_gamma   90.00
#
_symmetry.space_group_name_H-M   'P 1'
#
loop_
_entity.id
_entity.type
_entity.pdbx_description
1 polymer ?
#
loop_
_entity_poly.entity_id
_entity_poly.type
_entity_poly.pdbx_seq_one_letter_code
_entity_poly.pdbx_strand_id
1 'polypeptide(L)'
;MSQSVNDLRRAFIRYFEQQGHRAVPSAPLIPQADPTLLFTNAGMNQFKRVFLGEETRAYQRAVTVQKCLRAGGKHNDLENVGYTRRHHTFFEMLGNFSFGDYFKEDAIRFGWEFLTSVVGLSKDRMWITIFREDDEADRLWRKIGVSPSRIVRCGEKDNFWQMADTGPCGPCSELHFDQGPSVPGDDTPNGEGDRVIEIWNLVFMQFNRDSAGTLNPLPKPSIDTGMGLERLTAVAQGRLSNYDSDLFAPLLAAIGRRAGAEYGAVEQLDRSMRVIADHLRAITFLMADGVLPSNEGRGYVLRRILRRAARHGRLLGITEPFLHELTATVVDQMGEAYHELRPAAGTVAEATRGEEERFIVTLDQGLPILNDMLSKVKVSGQPVLQGTEIFKLYDTYGFPMDLIAEACREQGIILDETGFEAAIEEQRTRARKTGGFENETARPALSDVATRVGTTSFVGYDRLDSEGVVQALLQGDRLIKEAREGDEIEIVLDVTPFYAEGGGQAGDQGVLSGTDGRVEIRETTRPVPTLIVHKGVVTSGSIREGERLQLSVNPRTRKDAARNHTATHLVHAALRDLLGPHVKQYGSLVAPNRLRFDFAHFRPMSSRDIDEIESIVNEQVRQDQPV
;
A
#
# COMPACT_ATOMS: atom_id res chain seq x y z
N MET A 1 6.70 -36.72 16.19
CA MET A 1 7.16 -35.90 15.04
C MET A 1 6.39 -34.60 15.11
N SER A 2 7.08 -33.45 15.22
CA SER A 2 6.41 -32.14 15.20
C SER A 2 5.83 -31.88 13.80
N GLN A 3 4.64 -31.29 13.72
CA GLN A 3 4.03 -30.92 12.45
C GLN A 3 4.89 -29.85 11.74
N SER A 4 5.11 -30.02 10.43
CA SER A 4 5.76 -28.97 9.63
C SER A 4 4.83 -27.78 9.42
N VAL A 5 5.37 -26.61 9.05
CA VAL A 5 4.55 -25.44 8.70
C VAL A 5 3.53 -25.75 7.59
N ASN A 6 3.92 -26.55 6.59
CA ASN A 6 3.04 -27.00 5.52
C ASN A 6 1.92 -27.93 6.03
N ASP A 7 2.22 -28.80 6.99
CA ASP A 7 1.22 -29.66 7.60
C ASP A 7 0.21 -28.86 8.41
N LEU A 8 0.66 -27.83 9.16
CA LEU A 8 -0.21 -26.94 9.92
C LEU A 8 -1.16 -26.15 9.01
N ARG A 9 -0.68 -25.58 7.91
CA ARG A 9 -1.54 -24.92 6.90
C ARG A 9 -2.62 -25.86 6.39
N ARG A 10 -2.24 -27.06 5.95
CA ARG A 10 -3.17 -28.07 5.42
C ARG A 10 -4.11 -28.61 6.48
N ALA A 11 -3.66 -28.76 7.72
CA ALA A 11 -4.48 -29.23 8.82
C ALA A 11 -5.57 -28.21 9.15
N PHE A 12 -5.23 -26.92 9.19
CA PHE A 12 -6.19 -25.85 9.44
C PHE A 12 -7.30 -25.79 8.39
N ILE A 13 -6.92 -25.76 7.10
CA ILE A 13 -7.90 -25.74 6.00
C ILE A 13 -8.79 -26.98 6.06
N ARG A 14 -8.21 -28.19 6.14
CA ARG A 14 -9.00 -29.43 6.15
C ARG A 14 -9.93 -29.53 7.35
N TYR A 15 -9.48 -29.10 8.52
CA TYR A 15 -10.31 -29.10 9.72
C TYR A 15 -11.55 -28.22 9.54
N PHE A 16 -11.40 -27.00 9.04
CA PHE A 16 -12.54 -26.10 8.84
C PHE A 16 -13.41 -26.49 7.62
N GLU A 17 -12.86 -27.11 6.58
CA GLU A 17 -13.66 -27.73 5.52
C GLU A 17 -14.58 -28.83 6.07
N GLN A 18 -14.10 -29.64 7.02
CA GLN A 18 -14.93 -30.63 7.73
C GLN A 18 -16.02 -29.98 8.59
N GLN A 19 -15.82 -28.74 9.03
CA GLN A 19 -16.84 -27.92 9.71
C GLN A 19 -17.73 -27.13 8.72
N GLY A 20 -17.65 -27.40 7.42
CA GLY A 20 -18.50 -26.79 6.40
C GLY A 20 -18.03 -25.42 5.91
N HIS A 21 -16.80 -25.01 6.21
CA HIS A 21 -16.22 -23.78 5.66
C HIS A 21 -15.74 -23.98 4.23
N ARG A 22 -15.91 -22.95 3.41
CA ARG A 22 -15.31 -22.91 2.08
C ARG A 22 -13.84 -22.47 2.19
N ALA A 23 -12.91 -23.29 1.69
CA ALA A 23 -11.54 -22.84 1.49
C ALA A 23 -11.49 -21.71 0.43
N VAL A 24 -10.91 -20.57 0.80
CA VAL A 24 -10.77 -19.40 -0.07
C VAL A 24 -9.27 -19.05 -0.19
N PRO A 25 -8.75 -18.79 -1.41
CA PRO A 25 -7.36 -18.38 -1.60
C PRO A 25 -7.03 -17.08 -0.87
N SER A 26 -5.75 -16.88 -0.53
CA SER A 26 -5.27 -15.61 -0.01
C SER A 26 -5.52 -14.48 -1.02
N ALA A 27 -6.05 -13.36 -0.56
CA ALA A 27 -6.07 -12.12 -1.33
C ALA A 27 -4.64 -11.53 -1.43
N PRO A 28 -4.38 -10.62 -2.41
CA PRO A 28 -3.12 -9.89 -2.50
C PRO A 28 -2.85 -9.03 -1.26
N LEU A 29 -1.57 -8.67 -1.06
CA LEU A 29 -1.15 -7.68 -0.07
C LEU A 29 -1.63 -6.27 -0.40
N ILE A 30 -2.05 -6.03 -1.63
CA ILE A 30 -2.69 -4.78 -2.09
C ILE A 30 -4.22 -4.93 -1.94
N PRO A 31 -4.87 -4.22 -1.01
CA PRO A 31 -6.33 -4.27 -0.86
C PRO A 31 -7.02 -3.77 -2.14
N GLN A 32 -7.93 -4.58 -2.72
CA GLN A 32 -8.57 -4.25 -3.99
C GLN A 32 -9.79 -3.30 -3.88
N ALA A 33 -10.23 -2.95 -2.68
CA ALA A 33 -11.44 -2.14 -2.46
C ALA A 33 -11.48 -1.45 -1.08
N ASP A 34 -10.32 -1.08 -0.53
CA ASP A 34 -10.28 -0.37 0.76
C ASP A 34 -9.26 0.79 0.73
N PRO A 35 -9.71 2.04 0.57
CA PRO A 35 -8.82 3.19 0.53
C PRO A 35 -8.21 3.52 1.90
N THR A 36 -8.71 2.95 3.00
CA THR A 36 -8.18 3.22 4.35
C THR A 36 -6.94 2.39 4.67
N LEU A 37 -6.60 1.41 3.84
CA LEU A 37 -5.50 0.48 4.07
C LEU A 37 -4.41 0.57 3.01
N LEU A 38 -3.18 0.75 3.49
CA LEU A 38 -2.00 0.66 2.63
C LEU A 38 -1.75 -0.79 2.21
N PHE A 39 -1.83 -1.73 3.14
CA PHE A 39 -1.64 -3.16 2.90
C PHE A 39 -2.71 -4.00 3.59
N THR A 40 -2.91 -5.23 3.09
CA THR A 40 -3.71 -6.24 3.79
C THR A 40 -3.01 -6.62 5.09
N ASN A 41 -3.54 -6.18 6.24
CA ASN A 41 -2.96 -6.40 7.58
C ASN A 41 -3.69 -7.48 8.40
N ALA A 42 -4.84 -7.95 7.93
CA ALA A 42 -5.68 -8.96 8.57
C ALA A 42 -6.41 -9.85 7.56
N GLY A 43 -6.77 -11.07 7.99
CA GLY A 43 -7.54 -12.05 7.23
C GLY A 43 -8.90 -11.53 6.73
N MET A 44 -9.58 -10.78 7.60
CA MET A 44 -10.95 -10.30 7.38
C MET A 44 -11.10 -9.27 6.26
N ASN A 45 -10.00 -8.61 5.84
CA ASN A 45 -10.03 -7.50 4.89
C ASN A 45 -10.71 -7.89 3.56
N GLN A 46 -10.47 -9.11 3.07
CA GLN A 46 -11.09 -9.62 1.83
C GLN A 46 -12.60 -9.92 1.95
N PHE A 47 -13.14 -9.87 3.16
CA PHE A 47 -14.53 -10.16 3.49
C PHE A 47 -15.27 -8.95 4.11
N LYS A 48 -14.62 -7.79 4.23
CA LYS A 48 -15.19 -6.59 4.87
C LYS A 48 -16.61 -6.26 4.39
N ARG A 49 -16.83 -6.27 3.06
CA ARG A 49 -18.14 -5.99 2.44
C ARG A 49 -19.18 -7.06 2.73
N VAL A 50 -18.77 -8.30 2.93
CA VAL A 50 -19.66 -9.40 3.32
C VAL A 50 -20.14 -9.21 4.76
N PHE A 51 -19.24 -8.83 5.68
CA PHE A 51 -19.63 -8.52 7.07
C PHE A 51 -20.57 -7.32 7.17
N LEU A 52 -20.41 -6.32 6.30
CA LEU A 52 -21.27 -5.15 6.22
C LEU A 52 -22.61 -5.43 5.51
N GLY A 53 -22.78 -6.61 4.89
CA GLY A 53 -23.99 -6.95 4.12
C GLY A 53 -24.08 -6.28 2.74
N GLU A 54 -23.00 -5.66 2.27
CA GLU A 54 -22.91 -4.98 0.97
C GLU A 54 -22.63 -5.95 -0.18
N GLU A 55 -22.11 -7.14 0.14
CA GLU A 55 -21.77 -8.19 -0.81
C GLU A 55 -22.34 -9.52 -0.32
N THR A 56 -22.90 -10.31 -1.24
CA THR A 56 -23.35 -11.68 -0.96
C THR A 56 -22.46 -12.67 -1.69
N ARG A 57 -22.17 -13.81 -1.02
CA ARG A 57 -21.38 -14.91 -1.58
C ARG A 57 -22.19 -16.21 -1.56
N ALA A 58 -21.79 -17.18 -2.37
CA ALA A 58 -22.41 -18.50 -2.43
C ALA A 58 -22.17 -19.37 -1.17
N TYR A 59 -21.38 -18.87 -0.21
CA TYR A 59 -21.04 -19.54 1.05
C TYR A 59 -21.23 -18.58 2.23
N GLN A 60 -21.56 -19.13 3.39
CA GLN A 60 -21.75 -18.38 4.64
C GLN A 60 -20.60 -18.59 5.65
N ARG A 61 -19.68 -19.51 5.34
CA ARG A 61 -18.50 -19.85 6.14
C ARG A 61 -17.28 -19.89 5.23
N ALA A 62 -16.15 -19.33 5.68
CA ALA A 62 -14.90 -19.34 4.90
C ALA A 62 -13.68 -19.65 5.77
N VAL A 63 -12.67 -20.28 5.19
CA VAL A 63 -11.37 -20.50 5.83
C VAL A 63 -10.25 -20.08 4.89
N THR A 64 -9.24 -19.38 5.43
CA THR A 64 -8.11 -18.85 4.66
C THR A 64 -6.79 -18.96 5.40
N VAL A 65 -5.69 -19.00 4.65
CA VAL A 65 -4.34 -18.65 5.11
C VAL A 65 -3.94 -17.36 4.40
N GLN A 66 -4.25 -16.22 4.99
CA GLN A 66 -4.10 -14.90 4.36
C GLN A 66 -2.68 -14.36 4.55
N LYS A 67 -2.06 -13.92 3.46
CA LYS A 67 -0.83 -13.12 3.49
C LYS A 67 -1.12 -11.75 4.15
N CYS A 68 -0.35 -11.37 5.15
CA CYS A 68 -0.50 -10.08 5.82
C CYS A 68 0.83 -9.31 5.84
N LEU A 69 0.74 -7.99 5.73
CA LEU A 69 1.87 -7.08 5.91
C LEU A 69 1.57 -6.02 6.98
N ARG A 70 2.50 -5.84 7.91
CA ARG A 70 2.51 -4.79 8.95
C ARG A 70 3.79 -3.98 8.88
N ALA A 71 3.88 -3.17 7.83
CA ALA A 71 4.97 -2.22 7.63
C ALA A 71 4.37 -0.88 7.16
N GLY A 72 4.23 0.05 8.09
CA GLY A 72 3.61 1.37 7.86
C GLY A 72 2.16 1.52 8.35
N GLY A 73 1.75 2.77 8.60
CA GLY A 73 0.45 3.10 9.19
C GLY A 73 0.36 2.77 10.68
N LYS A 74 -0.88 2.58 11.18
CA LYS A 74 -1.19 2.28 12.60
C LYS A 74 -0.60 0.94 13.08
N HIS A 75 -0.52 -0.05 12.19
CA HIS A 75 -0.03 -1.39 12.49
C HIS A 75 1.35 -1.58 11.87
N ASN A 76 2.39 -1.18 12.59
CA ASN A 76 3.77 -1.19 12.09
C ASN A 76 4.69 -1.99 13.02
N ASP A 77 5.14 -3.15 12.55
CA ASP A 77 6.04 -4.04 13.29
C ASP A 77 7.49 -3.95 12.81
N LEU A 78 7.76 -3.15 11.78
CA LEU A 78 9.06 -3.05 11.11
C LEU A 78 10.23 -2.87 12.09
N GLU A 79 10.01 -2.06 13.11
CA GLU A 79 10.98 -1.71 14.12
C GLU A 79 11.25 -2.80 15.17
N ASN A 80 10.30 -3.73 15.35
CA ASN A 80 10.37 -4.85 16.29
C ASN A 80 11.03 -6.09 15.68
N VAL A 81 11.04 -6.19 14.35
CA VAL A 81 11.63 -7.30 13.59
C VAL A 81 13.12 -7.39 13.88
N GLY A 82 13.59 -8.60 14.21
CA GLY A 82 14.96 -8.90 14.60
C GLY A 82 15.26 -8.72 16.09
N TYR A 83 14.60 -7.77 16.75
CA TYR A 83 14.82 -7.50 18.19
C TYR A 83 13.94 -8.35 19.10
N THR A 84 12.76 -8.73 18.60
CA THR A 84 11.85 -9.64 19.29
C THR A 84 11.82 -11.00 18.60
N ARG A 85 11.37 -12.02 19.33
CA ARG A 85 11.30 -13.41 18.83
C ARG A 85 10.06 -13.72 17.97
N ARG A 86 9.09 -12.79 17.92
CA ARG A 86 7.72 -13.07 17.43
C ARG A 86 7.16 -12.09 16.40
N HIS A 87 7.78 -10.92 16.19
CA HIS A 87 7.28 -9.93 15.25
C HIS A 87 7.88 -10.11 13.86
N HIS A 88 7.06 -9.81 12.86
CA HIS A 88 7.33 -9.97 11.44
C HIS A 88 6.72 -8.79 10.68
N THR A 89 7.35 -8.33 9.61
CA THR A 89 6.67 -7.41 8.68
C THR A 89 5.69 -8.16 7.81
N PHE A 90 6.04 -9.38 7.38
CA PHE A 90 5.20 -10.27 6.59
C PHE A 90 4.91 -11.54 7.38
N PHE A 91 3.63 -11.91 7.46
CA PHE A 91 3.22 -13.12 8.15
C PHE A 91 1.95 -13.72 7.54
N GLU A 92 1.67 -14.97 7.88
CA GLU A 92 0.49 -15.69 7.41
C GLU A 92 -0.55 -15.76 8.53
N MET A 93 -1.74 -15.23 8.27
CA MET A 93 -2.86 -15.24 9.21
C MET A 93 -3.86 -16.34 8.83
N LEU A 94 -3.94 -17.37 9.67
CA LEU A 94 -4.95 -18.41 9.61
C LEU A 94 -6.25 -17.83 10.16
N GLY A 95 -7.31 -17.89 9.37
CA GLY A 95 -8.61 -17.34 9.76
C GLY A 95 -9.77 -18.20 9.34
N ASN A 96 -10.76 -18.31 10.22
CA ASN A 96 -12.06 -18.89 9.93
C ASN A 96 -13.14 -17.83 10.14
N PHE A 97 -14.08 -17.74 9.21
CA PHE A 97 -15.05 -16.66 9.15
C PHE A 97 -16.47 -17.23 9.12
N SER A 98 -17.37 -16.58 9.85
CA SER A 98 -18.81 -16.82 9.83
C SER A 98 -19.52 -15.54 9.45
N PHE A 99 -20.35 -15.59 8.42
CA PHE A 99 -21.14 -14.45 7.94
C PHE A 99 -22.59 -14.55 8.45
N GLY A 100 -22.76 -14.63 9.77
CA GLY A 100 -24.07 -14.76 10.42
C GLY A 100 -24.65 -16.17 10.46
N ASP A 101 -23.81 -17.20 10.38
CA ASP A 101 -24.23 -18.61 10.37
C ASP A 101 -24.00 -19.30 11.73
N TYR A 102 -22.81 -19.13 12.32
CA TYR A 102 -22.50 -19.49 13.72
C TYR A 102 -21.82 -18.33 14.46
N PHE A 103 -21.78 -18.41 15.79
CA PHE A 103 -21.20 -17.36 16.65
C PHE A 103 -20.28 -17.96 17.76
N LYS A 104 -20.30 -17.40 18.98
CA LYS A 104 -19.30 -17.69 20.03
C LYS A 104 -19.14 -19.16 20.37
N GLU A 105 -20.24 -19.90 20.58
CA GLU A 105 -20.18 -21.29 21.04
C GLU A 105 -19.39 -22.18 20.08
N ASP A 106 -19.72 -22.12 18.79
CA ASP A 106 -19.01 -22.88 17.77
C ASP A 106 -17.59 -22.34 17.52
N ALA A 107 -17.39 -21.01 17.55
CA ALA A 107 -16.05 -20.44 17.39
C ALA A 107 -15.07 -20.92 18.48
N ILE A 108 -15.52 -20.89 19.75
CA ILE A 108 -14.78 -21.37 20.91
C ILE A 108 -14.52 -22.88 20.79
N ARG A 109 -15.56 -23.66 20.45
CA ARG A 109 -15.44 -25.11 20.25
C ARG A 109 -14.42 -25.45 19.17
N PHE A 110 -14.54 -24.81 18.01
CA PHE A 110 -13.64 -25.07 16.88
C PHE A 110 -12.20 -24.70 17.20
N GLY A 111 -11.97 -23.53 17.80
CA GLY A 111 -10.63 -23.08 18.16
C GLY A 111 -9.95 -24.00 19.19
N TRP A 112 -10.69 -24.39 20.22
CA TRP A 112 -10.18 -25.29 21.26
C TRP A 112 -9.87 -26.69 20.73
N GLU A 113 -10.77 -27.28 19.95
CA GLU A 113 -10.59 -28.61 19.36
C GLU A 113 -9.40 -28.61 18.38
N PHE A 114 -9.27 -27.59 17.53
CA PHE A 114 -8.13 -27.49 16.61
C PHE A 114 -6.80 -27.46 17.37
N LEU A 115 -6.63 -26.56 18.34
CA LEU A 115 -5.35 -26.46 19.06
C LEU A 115 -5.03 -27.70 19.90
N THR A 116 -6.04 -28.27 20.59
CA THR A 116 -5.78 -29.32 21.58
C THR A 116 -5.84 -30.73 21.00
N SER A 117 -6.63 -30.96 19.95
CA SER A 117 -6.84 -32.29 19.36
C SER A 117 -6.15 -32.44 18.00
N VAL A 118 -6.18 -31.42 17.14
CA VAL A 118 -5.57 -31.48 15.80
C VAL A 118 -4.07 -31.14 15.86
N VAL A 119 -3.72 -30.07 16.55
CA VAL A 119 -2.30 -29.67 16.77
C VAL A 119 -1.68 -30.42 17.94
N GLY A 120 -2.49 -30.76 18.95
CA GLY A 120 -2.04 -31.53 20.11
C GLY A 120 -1.37 -30.69 21.20
N LEU A 121 -1.70 -29.40 21.30
CA LEU A 121 -1.19 -28.53 22.37
C LEU A 121 -1.77 -28.95 23.73
N SER A 122 -0.93 -28.87 24.77
CA SER A 122 -1.34 -29.22 26.13
C SER A 122 -2.37 -28.23 26.67
N LYS A 123 -3.54 -28.76 27.07
CA LYS A 123 -4.64 -27.99 27.67
C LYS A 123 -4.21 -27.24 28.93
N ASP A 124 -3.33 -27.82 29.74
CA ASP A 124 -2.91 -27.25 31.02
C ASP A 124 -2.01 -26.01 30.87
N ARG A 125 -1.48 -25.79 29.67
CA ARG A 125 -0.63 -24.63 29.30
C ARG A 125 -1.41 -23.53 28.59
N MET A 126 -2.69 -23.76 28.33
CA MET A 126 -3.55 -22.78 27.67
C MET A 126 -4.10 -21.78 28.67
N TRP A 127 -4.10 -20.52 28.26
CA TRP A 127 -4.78 -19.42 28.93
C TRP A 127 -5.77 -18.78 27.98
N ILE A 128 -6.84 -18.22 28.52
CA ILE A 128 -7.88 -17.52 27.78
C ILE A 128 -8.01 -16.11 28.33
N THR A 129 -8.03 -15.12 27.44
CA THR A 129 -8.49 -13.77 27.78
C THR A 129 -9.86 -13.52 27.14
N ILE A 130 -10.68 -12.71 27.80
CA ILE A 130 -12.01 -12.31 27.33
C ILE A 130 -12.26 -10.84 27.62
N PHE A 131 -13.11 -10.21 26.81
CA PHE A 131 -13.58 -8.86 27.10
C PHE A 131 -14.29 -8.81 28.45
N ARG A 132 -14.01 -7.77 29.25
CA ARG A 132 -14.50 -7.60 30.63
C ARG A 132 -16.01 -7.75 30.79
N GLU A 133 -16.79 -7.42 29.77
CA GLU A 133 -18.27 -7.47 29.79
C GLU A 133 -18.85 -8.72 29.07
N ASP A 134 -18.02 -9.65 28.60
CA ASP A 134 -18.46 -10.83 27.85
C ASP A 134 -18.71 -12.06 28.75
N ASP A 135 -19.78 -12.01 29.53
CA ASP A 135 -20.22 -13.12 30.41
C ASP A 135 -20.64 -14.38 29.64
N GLU A 136 -20.96 -14.25 28.36
CA GLU A 136 -21.28 -15.39 27.50
C GLU A 136 -20.01 -16.18 27.17
N ALA A 137 -18.93 -15.50 26.77
CA ALA A 137 -17.65 -16.14 26.49
C ALA A 137 -17.09 -16.87 27.73
N ASP A 138 -17.13 -16.25 28.92
CA ASP A 138 -16.70 -16.89 30.18
C ASP A 138 -17.45 -18.22 30.42
N ARG A 139 -18.78 -18.22 30.28
CA ARG A 139 -19.59 -19.44 30.47
C ARG A 139 -19.27 -20.51 29.44
N LEU A 140 -19.07 -20.14 28.17
CA LEU A 140 -18.75 -21.08 27.08
C LEU A 140 -17.35 -21.71 27.28
N TRP A 141 -16.35 -20.94 27.69
CA TRP A 141 -15.03 -21.47 28.00
C TRP A 141 -15.03 -22.40 29.22
N ARG A 142 -15.83 -22.11 30.25
CA ARG A 142 -16.02 -23.05 31.36
C ARG A 142 -16.72 -24.32 30.90
N LYS A 143 -17.74 -24.20 30.04
CA LYS A 143 -18.48 -25.35 29.48
C LYS A 143 -17.58 -26.30 28.70
N ILE A 144 -16.56 -25.79 27.99
CA ILE A 144 -15.60 -26.62 27.26
C ILE A 144 -14.51 -27.26 28.15
N GLY A 145 -14.46 -26.86 29.43
CA GLY A 145 -13.57 -27.43 30.44
C GLY A 145 -12.33 -26.60 30.77
N VAL A 146 -12.26 -25.33 30.37
CA VAL A 146 -11.19 -24.43 30.81
C VAL A 146 -11.40 -24.05 32.27
N SER A 147 -10.36 -24.19 33.09
CA SER A 147 -10.40 -23.79 34.50
C SER A 147 -10.72 -22.30 34.63
N PRO A 148 -11.61 -21.88 35.55
CA PRO A 148 -11.85 -20.48 35.87
C PRO A 148 -10.58 -19.67 36.16
N SER A 149 -9.56 -20.31 36.74
CA SER A 149 -8.28 -19.68 37.05
C SER A 149 -7.40 -19.42 35.82
N ARG A 150 -7.76 -19.96 34.66
CA ARG A 150 -7.09 -19.77 33.36
C ARG A 150 -7.86 -18.83 32.43
N ILE A 151 -8.94 -18.21 32.91
CA ILE A 151 -9.75 -17.23 32.17
C ILE A 151 -9.54 -15.86 32.80
N VAL A 152 -9.00 -14.92 32.03
CA VAL A 152 -8.68 -13.55 32.46
C VAL A 152 -9.58 -12.56 31.75
N ARG A 153 -10.18 -11.63 32.49
CA ARG A 153 -10.98 -10.53 31.92
C ARG A 153 -10.08 -9.32 31.67
N CYS A 154 -10.10 -8.80 30.44
CA CYS A 154 -9.31 -7.62 30.07
C CYS A 154 -10.18 -6.50 29.47
N GLY A 155 -9.60 -5.30 29.37
CA GLY A 155 -10.27 -4.12 28.84
C GLY A 155 -10.28 -4.06 27.31
N GLU A 156 -10.72 -2.91 26.78
CA GLU A 156 -10.79 -2.68 25.33
C GLU A 156 -9.46 -2.78 24.61
N LYS A 157 -8.36 -2.39 25.28
CA LYS A 157 -7.02 -2.45 24.69
C LYS A 157 -6.64 -3.87 24.24
N ASP A 158 -7.03 -4.87 25.03
CA ASP A 158 -6.60 -6.25 24.81
C ASP A 158 -7.71 -7.09 24.17
N ASN A 159 -8.98 -6.90 24.57
CA ASN A 159 -10.07 -7.76 24.13
C ASN A 159 -11.24 -7.03 23.43
N PHE A 160 -10.97 -5.88 22.80
CA PHE A 160 -11.90 -5.27 21.83
C PHE A 160 -11.17 -5.01 20.53
N TRP A 161 -11.54 -5.74 19.48
CA TRP A 161 -10.82 -5.71 18.22
C TRP A 161 -11.50 -4.80 17.20
N GLN A 162 -10.69 -3.98 16.54
CA GLN A 162 -11.06 -3.19 15.37
C GLN A 162 -9.89 -3.12 14.39
N MET A 163 -10.17 -3.22 13.10
CA MET A 163 -9.14 -3.27 12.06
C MET A 163 -8.45 -1.91 11.83
N ALA A 164 -9.26 -0.86 11.71
CA ALA A 164 -8.84 0.52 11.48
C ALA A 164 -9.64 1.47 12.39
N ASP A 165 -9.61 2.76 12.11
CA ASP A 165 -10.41 3.75 12.86
C ASP A 165 -11.91 3.62 12.56
N THR A 166 -12.26 3.05 11.41
CA THR A 166 -13.63 2.71 11.01
C THR A 166 -13.72 1.26 10.51
N GLY A 167 -14.94 0.69 10.55
CA GLY A 167 -15.24 -0.64 10.01
C GLY A 167 -15.77 -1.65 11.05
N PRO A 168 -15.98 -2.91 10.62
CA PRO A 168 -16.43 -3.99 11.49
C PRO A 168 -15.51 -4.20 12.71
N CYS A 169 -16.12 -4.38 13.88
CA CYS A 169 -15.43 -4.52 15.16
C CYS A 169 -16.29 -5.28 16.19
N GLY A 170 -15.68 -5.66 17.31
CA GLY A 170 -16.39 -6.29 18.42
C GLY A 170 -15.47 -6.75 19.55
N PRO A 171 -16.05 -7.22 20.67
CA PRO A 171 -15.30 -7.89 21.72
C PRO A 171 -14.67 -9.16 21.16
N CYS A 172 -13.58 -9.59 21.77
CA CYS A 172 -12.92 -10.82 21.37
C CYS A 172 -12.46 -11.65 22.57
N SER A 173 -12.06 -12.89 22.27
CA SER A 173 -11.40 -13.79 23.20
C SER A 173 -10.12 -14.32 22.58
N GLU A 174 -9.02 -14.28 23.33
CA GLU A 174 -7.71 -14.69 22.81
C GLU A 174 -7.19 -15.91 23.54
N LEU A 175 -6.66 -16.85 22.76
CA LEU A 175 -6.03 -18.06 23.22
C LEU A 175 -4.52 -17.82 23.31
N HIS A 176 -4.00 -18.13 24.49
CA HIS A 176 -2.60 -17.93 24.85
C HIS A 176 -1.96 -19.25 25.24
N PHE A 177 -0.65 -19.38 24.99
CA PHE A 177 0.13 -20.55 25.36
C PHE A 177 1.29 -20.17 26.29
N ASP A 178 1.35 -20.78 27.47
CA ASP A 178 2.49 -20.66 28.40
C ASP A 178 3.65 -21.51 27.90
N GLN A 179 4.70 -20.89 27.38
CA GLN A 179 5.94 -21.51 26.91
C GLN A 179 6.85 -22.05 28.02
N GLY A 180 6.49 -21.80 29.29
CA GLY A 180 7.09 -22.41 30.48
C GLY A 180 8.09 -21.50 31.18
N PRO A 181 8.48 -21.85 32.42
CA PRO A 181 9.26 -20.98 33.31
C PRO A 181 10.71 -20.73 32.85
N SER A 182 11.21 -21.48 31.86
CA SER A 182 12.51 -21.23 31.25
C SER A 182 12.51 -20.00 30.33
N VAL A 183 11.33 -19.50 29.95
CA VAL A 183 11.17 -18.29 29.13
C VAL A 183 10.99 -17.10 30.07
N PRO A 184 11.79 -16.02 29.92
CA PRO A 184 11.60 -14.80 30.70
C PRO A 184 10.25 -14.14 30.42
N GLY A 185 9.64 -13.63 31.47
CA GLY A 185 8.37 -12.90 31.41
C GLY A 185 7.36 -13.39 32.44
N ASP A 186 6.22 -12.72 32.46
CA ASP A 186 5.12 -13.00 33.36
C ASP A 186 4.47 -14.35 33.06
N ASP A 187 3.89 -14.99 34.08
CA ASP A 187 3.25 -16.30 33.97
C ASP A 187 1.76 -16.23 33.62
N THR A 188 1.26 -15.03 33.30
CA THR A 188 -0.11 -14.73 32.91
C THR A 188 -0.16 -14.02 31.55
N PRO A 189 -1.27 -14.11 30.80
CA PRO A 189 -1.48 -13.35 29.57
C PRO A 189 -1.33 -11.83 29.76
N ASN A 190 -0.98 -11.13 28.67
CA ASN A 190 -0.85 -9.67 28.61
C ASN A 190 0.15 -9.05 29.61
N GLY A 191 1.00 -9.88 30.22
CA GLY A 191 2.15 -9.43 31.01
C GLY A 191 3.38 -9.15 30.16
N GLU A 192 4.47 -8.77 30.81
CA GLU A 192 5.74 -8.46 30.17
C GLU A 192 6.49 -9.72 29.74
N GLY A 193 7.20 -9.63 28.62
CA GLY A 193 8.05 -10.72 28.10
C GLY A 193 7.33 -11.73 27.20
N ASP A 194 7.93 -12.92 27.09
CA ASP A 194 7.60 -13.89 26.01
C ASP A 194 7.09 -15.23 26.57
N ARG A 195 6.91 -15.35 27.89
CA ARG A 195 6.51 -16.62 28.49
C ARG A 195 5.11 -17.04 28.09
N VAL A 196 4.11 -16.17 28.23
CA VAL A 196 2.73 -16.45 27.81
C VAL A 196 2.43 -15.65 26.55
N ILE A 197 2.28 -16.33 25.40
CA ILE A 197 2.09 -15.69 24.11
C ILE A 197 0.70 -15.92 23.54
N GLU A 198 0.13 -14.88 22.96
CA GLU A 198 -1.09 -14.95 22.16
C GLU A 198 -0.82 -15.70 20.86
N ILE A 199 -1.62 -16.74 20.61
CA ILE A 199 -1.52 -17.56 19.39
C ILE A 199 -2.75 -17.46 18.50
N TRP A 200 -3.92 -17.11 19.04
CA TRP A 200 -5.15 -17.01 18.26
C TRP A 200 -6.15 -16.03 18.89
N ASN A 201 -6.65 -15.10 18.11
CA ASN A 201 -7.74 -14.20 18.49
C ASN A 201 -9.07 -14.61 17.83
N LEU A 202 -10.13 -14.74 18.63
CA LEU A 202 -11.52 -14.99 18.21
C LEU A 202 -12.34 -13.71 18.38
N VAL A 203 -12.58 -12.98 17.30
CA VAL A 203 -13.34 -11.73 17.29
C VAL A 203 -14.83 -12.03 17.09
N PHE A 204 -15.63 -11.59 18.05
CA PHE A 204 -17.09 -11.71 18.04
C PHE A 204 -17.68 -10.43 17.44
N MET A 205 -17.51 -10.26 16.13
CA MET A 205 -17.92 -9.05 15.44
C MET A 205 -19.43 -8.86 15.50
N GLN A 206 -19.83 -7.70 16.01
CA GLN A 206 -21.23 -7.34 16.19
C GLN A 206 -21.51 -5.85 15.90
N PHE A 207 -20.46 -5.05 15.70
CA PHE A 207 -20.57 -3.61 15.43
C PHE A 207 -19.80 -3.19 14.18
N ASN A 208 -20.18 -2.06 13.61
CA ASN A 208 -19.44 -1.29 12.64
C ASN A 208 -19.19 0.11 13.24
N ARG A 209 -17.92 0.48 13.39
CA ARG A 209 -17.53 1.80 13.90
C ARG A 209 -17.50 2.80 12.75
N ASP A 210 -18.25 3.89 12.86
CA ASP A 210 -18.23 4.97 11.89
C ASP A 210 -17.13 6.01 12.18
N SER A 211 -16.99 7.01 11.31
CA SER A 211 -15.99 8.08 11.44
C SER A 211 -16.19 8.99 12.66
N ALA A 212 -17.39 8.99 13.26
CA ALA A 212 -17.66 9.70 14.51
C ALA A 212 -17.31 8.84 15.74
N GLY A 213 -16.88 7.60 15.53
CA GLY A 213 -16.59 6.63 16.59
C GLY A 213 -17.83 5.91 17.13
N THR A 214 -19.00 6.10 16.53
CA THR A 214 -20.25 5.47 16.97
C THR A 214 -20.29 4.00 16.55
N LEU A 215 -20.70 3.12 17.46
CA LEU A 215 -20.85 1.69 17.19
C LEU A 215 -22.26 1.39 16.69
N ASN A 216 -22.37 1.07 15.41
CA ASN A 216 -23.61 0.67 14.76
C ASN A 216 -23.71 -0.86 14.72
N PRO A 217 -24.84 -1.51 15.06
CA PRO A 217 -24.96 -2.95 14.95
C PRO A 217 -24.71 -3.46 13.51
N LEU A 218 -23.99 -4.58 13.38
CA LEU A 218 -23.87 -5.29 12.09
C LEU A 218 -25.22 -5.94 11.72
N PRO A 219 -25.50 -6.16 10.42
CA PRO A 219 -26.73 -6.84 9.99
C PRO A 219 -26.92 -8.23 10.64
N LYS A 220 -25.81 -8.94 10.86
CA LYS A 220 -25.75 -10.20 11.60
C LYS A 220 -24.45 -10.27 12.41
N PRO A 221 -24.49 -10.75 13.67
CA PRO A 221 -23.28 -11.10 14.41
C PRO A 221 -22.44 -12.11 13.61
N SER A 222 -21.14 -11.91 13.56
CA SER A 222 -20.23 -12.62 12.68
C SER A 222 -18.96 -13.04 13.41
N ILE A 223 -18.25 -14.03 12.89
CA ILE A 223 -16.97 -14.47 13.44
C ILE A 223 -15.86 -14.07 12.48
N ASP A 224 -14.84 -13.44 13.04
CA ASP A 224 -13.52 -13.25 12.44
C ASP A 224 -12.50 -13.85 13.39
N THR A 225 -11.56 -14.64 12.87
CA THR A 225 -10.47 -15.16 13.67
C THR A 225 -9.14 -14.92 12.99
N GLY A 226 -8.11 -14.70 13.81
CA GLY A 226 -6.74 -14.50 13.34
C GLY A 226 -5.75 -15.26 14.19
N MET A 227 -5.06 -16.21 13.58
CA MET A 227 -3.97 -16.99 14.19
C MET A 227 -2.70 -16.83 13.35
N GLY A 228 -1.62 -16.36 13.98
CA GLY A 228 -0.33 -16.22 13.29
C GLY A 228 0.31 -17.60 13.07
N LEU A 229 0.49 -18.00 11.81
CA LEU A 229 1.10 -19.28 11.46
C LEU A 229 2.50 -19.44 12.05
N GLU A 230 3.29 -18.37 11.99
CA GLU A 230 4.66 -18.31 12.48
C GLU A 230 4.72 -18.64 13.97
N ARG A 231 3.80 -18.08 14.76
CA ARG A 231 3.71 -18.33 16.21
C ARG A 231 3.22 -19.74 16.49
N LEU A 232 2.17 -20.19 15.81
CA LEU A 232 1.65 -21.55 15.95
C LEU A 232 2.71 -22.60 15.64
N THR A 233 3.47 -22.38 14.56
CA THR A 233 4.53 -23.30 14.11
C THR A 233 5.64 -23.41 15.16
N ALA A 234 6.09 -22.27 15.71
CA ALA A 234 7.09 -22.28 16.77
C ALA A 234 6.61 -23.07 17.99
N VAL A 235 5.39 -22.80 18.46
CA VAL A 235 4.79 -23.48 19.61
C VAL A 235 4.62 -24.99 19.35
N ALA A 236 4.07 -25.37 18.20
CA ALA A 236 3.85 -26.78 17.83
C ALA A 236 5.17 -27.56 17.68
N GLN A 237 6.27 -26.88 17.38
CA GLN A 237 7.62 -27.45 17.26
C GLN A 237 8.44 -27.33 18.56
N GLY A 238 7.88 -26.74 19.62
CA GLY A 238 8.59 -26.52 20.88
C GLY A 238 9.75 -25.51 20.78
N ARG A 239 9.68 -24.58 19.82
CA ARG A 239 10.65 -23.50 19.62
C ARG A 239 10.20 -22.25 20.35
N LEU A 240 11.16 -21.51 20.91
CA LEU A 240 10.92 -20.28 21.68
C LEU A 240 10.94 -19.00 20.83
N SER A 241 11.34 -19.13 19.56
CA SER A 241 11.40 -18.06 18.59
C SER A 241 10.78 -18.53 17.28
N ASN A 242 10.02 -17.65 16.64
CA ASN A 242 9.42 -17.93 15.34
C ASN A 242 10.51 -18.25 14.31
N TYR A 243 11.66 -17.60 14.43
CA TYR A 243 12.81 -17.75 13.54
C TYR A 243 13.52 -19.11 13.67
N ASP A 244 13.27 -19.87 14.73
CA ASP A 244 13.88 -21.19 14.94
C ASP A 244 13.00 -22.33 14.38
N SER A 245 11.87 -21.99 13.76
CA SER A 245 10.97 -22.94 13.11
C SER A 245 11.46 -23.38 11.73
N ASP A 246 10.89 -24.47 11.22
CA ASP A 246 11.12 -24.95 9.85
C ASP A 246 10.71 -23.94 8.76
N LEU A 247 9.92 -22.91 9.11
CA LEU A 247 9.58 -21.80 8.24
C LEU A 247 10.74 -20.83 8.00
N PHE A 248 11.70 -20.70 8.92
CA PHE A 248 12.82 -19.77 8.75
C PHE A 248 14.17 -20.46 8.60
N ALA A 249 14.31 -21.69 9.11
CA ALA A 249 15.59 -22.40 9.12
C ALA A 249 16.28 -22.50 7.74
N PRO A 250 15.60 -22.83 6.62
CA PRO A 250 16.25 -22.86 5.30
C PRO A 250 16.77 -21.49 4.85
N LEU A 251 16.00 -20.43 5.12
CA LEU A 251 16.33 -19.06 4.73
C LEU A 251 17.48 -18.50 5.57
N LEU A 252 17.45 -18.70 6.89
CA LEU A 252 18.55 -18.33 7.79
C LEU A 252 19.84 -19.06 7.44
N ALA A 253 19.76 -20.35 7.08
CA ALA A 253 20.93 -21.10 6.62
C ALA A 253 21.49 -20.54 5.30
N ALA A 254 20.64 -20.10 4.37
CA ALA A 254 21.08 -19.46 3.12
C ALA A 254 21.76 -18.11 3.38
N ILE A 255 21.19 -17.29 4.27
CA ILE A 255 21.78 -16.01 4.70
C ILE A 255 23.13 -16.26 5.39
N GLY A 256 23.21 -17.22 6.31
CA GLY A 256 24.44 -17.58 7.01
C GLY A 256 25.55 -18.02 6.06
N ARG A 257 25.24 -18.86 5.06
CA ARG A 257 26.19 -19.24 4.00
C ARG A 257 26.69 -18.02 3.22
N ARG A 258 25.80 -17.09 2.87
CA ARG A 258 26.17 -15.87 2.13
C ARG A 258 27.01 -14.89 2.95
N ALA A 259 26.78 -14.85 4.26
CA ALA A 259 27.52 -14.01 5.21
C ALA A 259 28.81 -14.64 5.74
N GLY A 260 29.01 -15.96 5.56
CA GLY A 260 30.09 -16.68 6.22
C GLY A 260 29.92 -16.78 7.74
N ALA A 261 28.68 -16.84 8.23
CA ALA A 261 28.33 -16.88 9.64
C ALA A 261 27.29 -17.97 9.94
N GLU A 262 27.31 -18.50 11.17
CA GLU A 262 26.38 -19.53 11.63
C GLU A 262 25.26 -18.91 12.49
N TYR A 263 24.01 -19.23 12.17
CA TYR A 263 22.86 -18.77 12.96
C TYR A 263 22.81 -19.50 14.32
N GLY A 264 22.65 -18.74 15.40
CA GLY A 264 22.66 -19.21 16.79
C GLY A 264 24.03 -19.08 17.46
N ALA A 265 25.08 -18.68 16.72
CA ALA A 265 26.42 -18.55 17.27
C ALA A 265 26.66 -17.19 17.95
N VAL A 266 26.12 -16.10 17.37
CA VAL A 266 26.35 -14.73 17.85
C VAL A 266 25.06 -13.92 17.70
N GLU A 267 24.45 -13.56 18.83
CA GLU A 267 23.14 -12.86 18.89
C GLU A 267 23.06 -11.62 18.00
N GLN A 268 24.14 -10.84 17.89
CA GLN A 268 24.17 -9.64 17.03
C GLN A 268 24.12 -9.99 15.53
N LEU A 269 24.77 -11.07 15.12
CA LEU A 269 24.70 -11.55 13.74
C LEU A 269 23.33 -12.22 13.49
N ASP A 270 22.85 -13.01 14.45
CA ASP A 270 21.54 -13.66 14.38
C ASP A 270 20.41 -12.65 14.23
N ARG A 271 20.51 -11.50 14.89
CA ARG A 271 19.57 -10.38 14.72
C ARG A 271 19.51 -9.91 13.28
N SER A 272 20.67 -9.67 12.67
CA SER A 272 20.74 -9.24 11.28
C SER A 272 20.21 -10.30 10.32
N MET A 273 20.51 -11.58 10.58
CA MET A 273 19.95 -12.69 9.80
C MET A 273 18.42 -12.75 9.92
N ARG A 274 17.86 -12.56 11.11
CA ARG A 274 16.39 -12.51 11.33
C ARG A 274 15.73 -11.37 10.56
N VAL A 275 16.32 -10.17 10.60
CA VAL A 275 15.81 -9.02 9.84
C VAL A 275 15.82 -9.30 8.34
N ILE A 276 16.93 -9.81 7.81
CA ILE A 276 17.05 -10.15 6.38
C ILE A 276 16.02 -11.22 6.00
N ALA A 277 15.86 -12.27 6.82
CA ALA A 277 14.93 -13.36 6.54
C ALA A 277 13.47 -12.89 6.47
N ASP A 278 13.02 -12.11 7.45
CA ASP A 278 11.67 -11.53 7.42
C ASP A 278 11.46 -10.61 6.21
N HIS A 279 12.42 -9.71 5.97
CA HIS A 279 12.31 -8.72 4.91
C HIS A 279 12.38 -9.33 3.51
N LEU A 280 13.15 -10.40 3.31
CA LEU A 280 13.14 -11.14 2.04
C LEU A 280 11.76 -11.72 1.72
N ARG A 281 11.04 -12.24 2.72
CA ARG A 281 9.65 -12.69 2.53
C ARG A 281 8.76 -11.50 2.11
N ALA A 282 8.81 -10.39 2.85
CA ALA A 282 8.04 -9.20 2.54
C ALA A 282 8.32 -8.64 1.13
N ILE A 283 9.60 -8.50 0.76
CA ILE A 283 10.05 -8.03 -0.57
C ILE A 283 9.49 -8.92 -1.67
N THR A 284 9.67 -10.25 -1.51
CA THR A 284 9.26 -11.24 -2.51
C THR A 284 7.75 -11.18 -2.75
N PHE A 285 6.94 -11.17 -1.69
CA PHE A 285 5.48 -11.14 -1.83
C PHE A 285 4.95 -9.80 -2.33
N LEU A 286 5.52 -8.67 -1.89
CA LEU A 286 5.11 -7.35 -2.37
C LEU A 286 5.35 -7.20 -3.87
N MET A 287 6.53 -7.62 -4.35
CA MET A 287 6.87 -7.57 -5.77
C MET A 287 6.06 -8.58 -6.58
N ALA A 288 5.78 -9.77 -6.04
CA ALA A 288 4.90 -10.75 -6.69
C ALA A 288 3.46 -10.22 -6.84
N ASP A 289 2.96 -9.46 -5.86
CA ASP A 289 1.65 -8.80 -5.94
C ASP A 289 1.69 -7.48 -6.77
N GLY A 290 2.83 -7.15 -7.38
CA GLY A 290 2.97 -6.06 -8.35
C GLY A 290 3.36 -4.70 -7.76
N VAL A 291 3.91 -4.65 -6.54
CA VAL A 291 4.53 -3.44 -5.96
C VAL A 291 5.98 -3.34 -6.41
N LEU A 292 6.37 -2.21 -6.99
CA LEU A 292 7.77 -1.91 -7.34
C LEU A 292 8.34 -0.82 -6.42
N PRO A 293 9.66 -0.80 -6.17
CA PRO A 293 10.28 0.26 -5.37
C PRO A 293 10.04 1.65 -5.97
N SER A 294 9.59 2.60 -5.15
CA SER A 294 9.33 3.99 -5.57
C SER A 294 9.59 4.99 -4.43
N ASN A 295 9.45 6.29 -4.70
CA ASN A 295 9.59 7.33 -3.69
C ASN A 295 8.33 7.54 -2.83
N GLU A 296 7.19 6.95 -3.19
CA GLU A 296 5.89 7.26 -2.56
C GLU A 296 5.00 6.02 -2.37
N GLY A 297 4.04 6.12 -1.44
CA GLY A 297 3.02 5.09 -1.21
C GLY A 297 3.60 3.72 -0.90
N ARG A 298 3.05 2.67 -1.51
CA ARG A 298 3.45 1.28 -1.27
C ARG A 298 4.89 0.98 -1.70
N GLY A 299 5.33 1.61 -2.80
CA GLY A 299 6.69 1.42 -3.31
C GLY A 299 7.74 2.05 -2.41
N TYR A 300 7.41 3.12 -1.68
CA TYR A 300 8.27 3.67 -0.63
C TYR A 300 8.45 2.70 0.54
N VAL A 301 7.37 2.05 1.00
CA VAL A 301 7.47 1.04 2.07
C VAL A 301 8.32 -0.14 1.64
N LEU A 302 8.07 -0.69 0.44
CA LEU A 302 8.89 -1.78 -0.12
C LEU A 302 10.38 -1.39 -0.15
N ARG A 303 10.67 -0.17 -0.60
CA ARG A 303 12.03 0.37 -0.61
C ARG A 303 12.62 0.47 0.80
N ARG A 304 11.86 0.93 1.81
CA ARG A 304 12.31 0.98 3.20
C ARG A 304 12.69 -0.41 3.73
N ILE A 305 11.85 -1.41 3.49
CA ILE A 305 12.10 -2.83 3.86
C ILE A 305 13.37 -3.35 3.18
N LEU A 306 13.51 -3.15 1.87
CA LEU A 306 14.69 -3.60 1.11
C LEU A 306 15.98 -2.94 1.61
N ARG A 307 15.97 -1.61 1.80
CA ARG A 307 17.13 -0.86 2.28
C ARG A 307 17.55 -1.26 3.69
N ARG A 308 16.58 -1.55 4.56
CA ARG A 308 16.84 -2.09 5.90
C ARG A 308 17.51 -3.46 5.83
N ALA A 309 17.02 -4.37 4.98
CA ALA A 309 17.65 -5.67 4.77
C ALA A 309 19.09 -5.52 4.23
N ALA A 310 19.32 -4.61 3.26
CA ALA A 310 20.64 -4.34 2.72
C ALA A 310 21.62 -3.78 3.77
N ARG A 311 21.15 -2.89 4.67
CA ARG A 311 21.93 -2.40 5.81
C ARG A 311 22.35 -3.55 6.73
N HIS A 312 21.43 -4.45 7.08
CA HIS A 312 21.78 -5.62 7.88
C HIS A 312 22.76 -6.57 7.16
N GLY A 313 22.74 -6.62 5.82
CA GLY A 313 23.78 -7.27 5.03
C GLY A 313 25.17 -6.69 5.28
N ARG A 314 25.31 -5.36 5.35
CA ARG A 314 26.59 -4.71 5.71
C ARG A 314 27.05 -5.04 7.12
N LEU A 315 26.12 -5.12 8.08
CA LEU A 315 26.44 -5.52 9.45
C LEU A 315 26.93 -6.98 9.55
N LEU A 316 26.57 -7.81 8.57
CA LEU A 316 27.09 -9.16 8.40
C LEU A 316 28.38 -9.23 7.57
N GLY A 317 28.91 -8.09 7.10
CA GLY A 317 30.12 -8.02 6.29
C GLY A 317 29.91 -8.27 4.79
N ILE A 318 28.66 -8.28 4.30
CA ILE A 318 28.37 -8.46 2.87
C ILE A 318 28.49 -7.11 2.14
N THR A 319 29.35 -7.04 1.13
CA THR A 319 29.67 -5.80 0.40
C THR A 319 29.08 -5.72 -1.01
N GLU A 320 28.47 -6.79 -1.50
CA GLU A 320 27.89 -6.91 -2.83
C GLU A 320 26.36 -7.05 -2.73
N PRO A 321 25.62 -6.76 -3.81
CA PRO A 321 24.20 -7.11 -3.87
C PRO A 321 24.01 -8.61 -3.61
N PHE A 322 23.11 -8.97 -2.70
CA PHE A 322 22.89 -10.36 -2.28
C PHE A 322 21.42 -10.71 -2.06
N LEU A 323 20.55 -9.72 -1.84
CA LEU A 323 19.14 -9.98 -1.53
C LEU A 323 18.45 -10.71 -2.69
N HIS A 324 18.75 -10.32 -3.94
CA HIS A 324 18.18 -10.93 -5.12
C HIS A 324 18.47 -12.45 -5.22
N GLU A 325 19.67 -12.89 -4.83
CA GLU A 325 20.07 -14.31 -4.80
C GLU A 325 19.20 -15.10 -3.82
N LEU A 326 18.85 -14.49 -2.70
CA LEU A 326 18.09 -15.12 -1.62
C LEU A 326 16.57 -15.12 -1.86
N THR A 327 16.05 -14.28 -2.76
CA THR A 327 14.62 -14.33 -3.14
C THR A 327 14.19 -15.70 -3.67
N ALA A 328 15.09 -16.41 -4.37
CA ALA A 328 14.85 -17.77 -4.84
C ALA A 328 14.57 -18.75 -3.70
N THR A 329 15.23 -18.59 -2.54
CA THR A 329 14.98 -19.44 -1.37
C THR A 329 13.56 -19.26 -0.82
N VAL A 330 13.03 -18.03 -0.85
CA VAL A 330 11.64 -17.75 -0.48
C VAL A 330 10.67 -18.41 -1.46
N VAL A 331 10.94 -18.29 -2.76
CA VAL A 331 10.11 -18.91 -3.82
C VAL A 331 10.10 -20.44 -3.68
N ASP A 332 11.23 -21.06 -3.40
CA ASP A 332 11.32 -22.51 -3.23
C ASP A 332 10.52 -22.98 -2.00
N GLN A 333 10.62 -22.25 -0.89
CA GLN A 333 9.97 -22.61 0.36
C GLN A 333 8.46 -22.37 0.34
N MET A 334 8.00 -21.31 -0.33
CA MET A 334 6.61 -20.85 -0.24
C MET A 334 5.82 -21.02 -1.54
N GLY A 335 6.48 -21.33 -2.66
CA GLY A 335 5.86 -21.43 -3.98
C GLY A 335 4.94 -22.64 -4.19
N GLU A 336 4.88 -23.59 -3.25
CA GLU A 336 3.84 -24.63 -3.23
C GLU A 336 2.49 -24.06 -2.72
N ALA A 337 2.54 -23.24 -1.67
CA ALA A 337 1.35 -22.61 -1.10
C ALA A 337 0.88 -21.39 -1.90
N TYR A 338 1.82 -20.68 -2.54
CA TYR A 338 1.60 -19.42 -3.25
C TYR A 338 2.12 -19.51 -4.69
N HIS A 339 1.24 -19.95 -5.59
CA HIS A 339 1.54 -20.24 -6.99
C HIS A 339 1.96 -18.99 -7.78
N GLU A 340 1.60 -17.80 -7.32
CA GLU A 340 1.99 -16.51 -7.91
C GLU A 340 3.49 -16.22 -7.79
N LEU A 341 4.21 -16.87 -6.86
CA LEU A 341 5.63 -16.60 -6.63
C LEU A 341 6.54 -17.09 -7.76
N ARG A 342 6.26 -18.28 -8.32
CA ARG A 342 7.13 -18.88 -9.35
C ARG A 342 7.15 -18.07 -10.65
N PRO A 343 6.00 -17.63 -11.20
CA PRO A 343 5.98 -16.75 -12.37
C PRO A 343 6.65 -15.40 -12.11
N ALA A 344 6.56 -14.87 -10.89
CA ALA A 344 7.12 -13.56 -10.53
C ALA A 344 8.63 -13.59 -10.22
N ALA A 345 9.22 -14.77 -10.00
CA ALA A 345 10.58 -14.92 -9.45
C ALA A 345 11.65 -14.12 -10.21
N GLY A 346 11.62 -14.13 -11.55
CA GLY A 346 12.58 -13.37 -12.37
C GLY A 346 12.44 -11.86 -12.17
N THR A 347 11.21 -11.34 -12.22
CA THR A 347 10.93 -9.91 -11.99
C THR A 347 11.31 -9.48 -10.57
N VAL A 348 11.00 -10.30 -9.57
CA VAL A 348 11.34 -10.06 -8.16
C VAL A 348 12.86 -9.96 -7.99
N ALA A 349 13.62 -10.92 -8.53
CA ALA A 349 15.07 -10.93 -8.42
C ALA A 349 15.71 -9.71 -9.12
N GLU A 350 15.30 -9.40 -10.35
CA GLU A 350 15.84 -8.26 -11.10
C GLU A 350 15.49 -6.91 -10.45
N ALA A 351 14.24 -6.72 -10.01
CA ALA A 351 13.84 -5.48 -9.34
C ALA A 351 14.54 -5.31 -7.97
N THR A 352 14.71 -6.40 -7.22
CA THR A 352 15.46 -6.40 -5.95
C THR A 352 16.91 -6.03 -6.18
N ARG A 353 17.56 -6.66 -7.16
CA ARG A 353 18.95 -6.39 -7.54
C ARG A 353 19.15 -4.92 -7.93
N GLY A 354 18.30 -4.40 -8.83
CA GLY A 354 18.43 -3.03 -9.33
C GLY A 354 18.26 -1.98 -8.23
N GLU A 355 17.36 -2.18 -7.26
CA GLU A 355 17.23 -1.27 -6.12
C GLU A 355 18.39 -1.42 -5.13
N GLU A 356 18.84 -2.64 -4.87
CA GLU A 356 19.96 -2.93 -3.98
C GLU A 356 21.27 -2.33 -4.51
N GLU A 357 21.57 -2.51 -5.79
CA GLU A 357 22.75 -1.92 -6.45
C GLU A 357 22.78 -0.39 -6.35
N ARG A 358 21.63 0.27 -6.60
CA ARG A 358 21.51 1.73 -6.43
C ARG A 358 21.73 2.15 -4.99
N PHE A 359 21.15 1.41 -4.05
CA PHE A 359 21.21 1.77 -2.64
C PHE A 359 22.58 1.52 -2.00
N ILE A 360 23.31 0.49 -2.45
CA ILE A 360 24.66 0.19 -1.95
C ILE A 360 25.60 1.38 -2.09
N VAL A 361 25.51 2.14 -3.19
CA VAL A 361 26.30 3.36 -3.39
C VAL A 361 26.01 4.39 -2.29
N THR A 362 24.73 4.62 -1.97
CA THR A 362 24.30 5.49 -0.87
C THR A 362 24.78 4.97 0.49
N LEU A 363 24.74 3.66 0.69
CA LEU A 363 25.12 3.01 1.94
C LEU A 363 26.62 3.13 2.21
N ASP A 364 27.45 2.88 1.20
CA ASP A 364 28.92 2.95 1.30
C ASP A 364 29.40 4.39 1.54
N GLN A 365 28.68 5.40 1.04
CA GLN A 365 28.99 6.81 1.30
C GLN A 365 28.48 7.28 2.67
N GLY A 366 27.25 6.94 3.03
CA GLY A 366 26.58 7.49 4.22
C GLY A 366 26.92 6.77 5.52
N LEU A 367 27.14 5.45 5.50
CA LEU A 367 27.36 4.66 6.72
C LEU A 367 28.65 5.04 7.47
N PRO A 368 29.81 5.28 6.82
CA PRO A 368 30.99 5.78 7.52
C PRO A 368 30.77 7.13 8.20
N ILE A 369 30.05 8.04 7.53
CA ILE A 369 29.73 9.37 8.06
C ILE A 369 28.82 9.25 9.28
N LEU A 370 27.77 8.44 9.19
CA LEU A 370 26.87 8.16 10.31
C LEU A 370 27.64 7.55 11.50
N ASN A 371 28.51 6.57 11.27
CA ASN A 371 29.29 5.95 12.34
C ASN A 371 30.23 6.94 13.05
N ASP A 372 30.88 7.84 12.31
CA ASP A 372 31.70 8.92 12.88
C ASP A 372 30.86 9.89 13.72
N MET A 373 29.69 10.31 13.23
CA MET A 373 28.75 11.15 13.98
C MET A 373 28.32 10.46 15.29
N LEU A 374 27.88 9.19 15.23
CA LEU A 374 27.44 8.45 16.42
C LEU A 374 28.56 8.26 17.44
N SER A 375 29.80 8.06 16.98
CA SER A 375 30.97 7.98 17.86
C SER A 375 31.27 9.31 18.54
N LYS A 376 31.18 10.44 17.85
CA LYS A 376 31.35 11.78 18.43
C LYS A 376 30.28 12.09 19.49
N VAL A 377 29.03 11.73 19.23
CA VAL A 377 27.92 11.86 20.19
C VAL A 377 28.17 11.06 21.47
N LYS A 378 28.69 9.83 21.34
CA LYS A 378 29.06 9.02 22.52
C LYS A 378 30.19 9.65 23.34
N VAL A 379 31.18 10.25 22.66
CA VAL A 379 32.32 10.90 23.33
C VAL A 379 31.91 12.20 24.02
N SER A 380 30.97 12.96 23.46
CA SER A 380 30.53 14.25 24.04
C SER A 380 29.71 14.10 25.32
N GLY A 381 29.20 12.88 25.62
CA GLY A 381 28.36 12.61 26.78
C GLY A 381 26.92 13.12 26.66
N GLN A 382 26.56 13.73 25.53
CA GLN A 382 25.18 14.09 25.21
C GLN A 382 24.63 13.12 24.17
N PRO A 383 23.67 12.23 24.50
CA PRO A 383 23.18 11.20 23.60
C PRO A 383 22.17 11.75 22.59
N VAL A 384 22.48 12.87 21.93
CA VAL A 384 21.59 13.53 20.96
C VAL A 384 22.34 13.76 19.65
N LEU A 385 21.84 13.19 18.56
CA LEU A 385 22.29 13.50 17.20
C LEU A 385 21.50 14.72 16.68
N GLN A 386 22.20 15.79 16.31
CA GLN A 386 21.57 17.08 16.02
C GLN A 386 20.80 17.07 14.69
N GLY A 387 19.68 17.80 14.63
CA GLY A 387 18.81 17.85 13.46
C GLY A 387 19.51 18.32 12.18
N THR A 388 20.50 19.20 12.30
CA THR A 388 21.31 19.69 11.17
C THR A 388 22.26 18.64 10.60
N GLU A 389 22.79 17.75 11.45
CA GLU A 389 23.64 16.63 11.03
C GLU A 389 22.82 15.55 10.34
N ILE A 390 21.64 15.25 10.89
CA ILE A 390 20.64 14.36 10.28
C ILE A 390 20.22 14.91 8.91
N PHE A 391 19.90 16.21 8.84
CA PHE A 391 19.51 16.87 7.60
C PHE A 391 20.61 16.79 6.54
N LYS A 392 21.88 16.96 6.92
CA LYS A 392 23.01 16.81 6.01
C LYS A 392 23.11 15.39 5.44
N LEU A 393 22.97 14.36 6.28
CA LEU A 393 22.97 12.96 5.82
C LEU A 393 21.81 12.68 4.85
N TYR A 394 20.64 13.19 5.16
CA TYR A 394 19.44 13.02 4.36
C TYR A 394 19.50 13.76 3.01
N ASP A 395 19.78 15.06 3.04
CA ASP A 395 19.72 15.95 1.87
C ASP A 395 20.95 15.82 0.96
N THR A 396 22.15 15.83 1.55
CA THR A 396 23.41 15.84 0.78
C THR A 396 23.79 14.45 0.27
N TYR A 397 23.58 13.41 1.08
CA TYR A 397 24.04 12.05 0.78
C TYR A 397 22.89 11.09 0.44
N GLY A 398 21.63 11.55 0.50
CA GLY A 398 20.46 10.72 0.21
C GLY A 398 20.24 9.59 1.22
N PHE A 399 20.85 9.66 2.40
CA PHE A 399 20.81 8.59 3.38
C PHE A 399 19.44 8.54 4.07
N PRO A 400 18.72 7.40 4.07
CA PRO A 400 17.34 7.36 4.55
C PRO A 400 17.23 7.64 6.05
N MET A 401 16.31 8.54 6.43
CA MET A 401 16.04 8.88 7.84
C MET A 401 15.71 7.65 8.69
N ASP A 402 14.97 6.68 8.15
CA ASP A 402 14.62 5.44 8.85
C ASP A 402 15.86 4.64 9.30
N LEU A 403 16.93 4.65 8.51
CA LEU A 403 18.17 3.93 8.84
C LEU A 403 19.04 4.71 9.82
N ILE A 404 18.97 6.05 9.78
CA ILE A 404 19.58 6.91 10.81
C ILE A 404 18.91 6.63 12.15
N ALA A 405 17.57 6.64 12.18
CA ALA A 405 16.78 6.36 13.37
C ALA A 405 17.08 4.97 13.95
N GLU A 406 17.15 3.95 13.10
CA GLU A 406 17.51 2.61 13.54
C GLU A 406 18.92 2.56 14.15
N ALA A 407 19.92 3.15 13.49
CA ALA A 407 21.29 3.16 13.99
C ALA A 407 21.45 3.92 15.31
N CYS A 408 20.72 5.03 15.48
CA CYS A 408 20.66 5.79 16.73
C CYS A 408 20.05 4.95 17.86
N ARG A 409 18.90 4.33 17.59
CA ARG A 409 18.18 3.48 18.56
C ARG A 409 19.03 2.30 19.03
N GLU A 410 19.76 1.64 18.14
CA GLU A 410 20.68 0.55 18.48
C GLU A 410 21.79 0.96 19.45
N GLN A 411 22.11 2.25 19.49
CA GLN A 411 23.18 2.82 20.31
C GLN A 411 22.65 3.67 21.48
N GLY A 412 21.33 3.72 21.70
CA GLY A 412 20.71 4.52 22.74
C GLY A 412 20.85 6.04 22.53
N ILE A 413 20.99 6.48 21.27
CA ILE A 413 21.10 7.89 20.88
C ILE A 413 19.73 8.41 20.48
N ILE A 414 19.37 9.59 20.98
CA ILE A 414 18.12 10.31 20.69
C ILE A 414 18.34 11.13 19.42
N LEU A 415 17.35 11.14 18.53
CA LEU A 415 17.33 12.02 17.36
C LEU A 415 16.69 13.36 17.71
N ASP A 416 17.31 14.45 17.27
CA ASP A 416 16.67 15.77 17.28
C ASP A 416 15.76 15.92 16.04
N GLU A 417 14.56 15.34 16.11
CA GLU A 417 13.55 15.39 15.06
C GLU A 417 13.08 16.83 14.80
N THR A 418 12.88 17.62 15.86
CA THR A 418 12.46 19.03 15.77
C THR A 418 13.48 19.87 14.98
N GLY A 419 14.77 19.70 15.27
CA GLY A 419 15.83 20.40 14.53
C GLY A 419 15.92 19.95 13.06
N PHE A 420 15.64 18.67 12.77
CA PHE A 420 15.61 18.15 11.41
C PHE A 420 14.44 18.75 10.60
N GLU A 421 13.24 18.80 11.18
CA GLU A 421 12.07 19.42 10.56
C GLU A 421 12.29 20.92 10.30
N ALA A 422 12.89 21.63 11.27
CA ALA A 422 13.25 23.03 11.10
C ALA A 422 14.22 23.25 9.92
N ALA A 423 15.21 22.36 9.74
CA ALA A 423 16.15 22.43 8.62
C ALA A 423 15.47 22.16 7.26
N ILE A 424 14.54 21.21 7.19
CA ILE A 424 13.71 20.96 5.99
C ILE A 424 12.88 22.20 5.64
N GLU A 425 12.20 22.82 6.62
CA GLU A 425 11.34 23.97 6.33
C GLU A 425 12.15 25.21 5.92
N GLU A 426 13.36 25.37 6.47
CA GLU A 426 14.29 26.41 6.03
C GLU A 426 14.74 26.20 4.57
N GLN A 427 14.98 24.95 4.15
CA GLN A 427 15.29 24.60 2.75
C GLN A 427 14.10 24.86 1.83
N ARG A 428 12.89 24.44 2.23
CA ARG A 428 11.64 24.70 1.47
C ARG A 428 11.38 26.18 1.30
N THR A 429 11.59 26.97 2.35
CA THR A 429 11.43 28.43 2.31
C THR A 429 12.46 29.08 1.37
N ARG A 430 13.70 28.58 1.36
CA ARG A 430 14.73 29.00 0.40
C ARG A 430 14.34 28.67 -1.04
N ALA A 431 13.84 27.46 -1.30
CA ALA A 431 13.39 27.01 -2.63
C ALA A 431 12.16 27.80 -3.13
N ARG A 432 11.20 28.13 -2.25
CA ARG A 432 10.03 28.98 -2.58
C ARG A 432 10.41 30.41 -2.95
N LYS A 433 11.49 30.95 -2.37
CA LYS A 433 12.03 32.27 -2.78
C LYS A 433 12.71 32.23 -4.16
N THR A 434 12.98 31.05 -4.72
CA THR A 434 13.64 30.88 -6.03
C THR A 434 12.74 30.26 -7.10
N GLY A 435 11.62 29.62 -6.75
CA GLY A 435 10.69 28.97 -7.68
C GLY A 435 9.29 29.58 -7.61
N GLY A 436 8.98 30.48 -8.54
CA GLY A 436 7.62 30.98 -8.74
C GLY A 436 6.77 29.93 -9.44
N PHE A 437 5.98 29.19 -8.68
CA PHE A 437 4.81 28.47 -9.17
C PHE A 437 3.67 28.73 -8.19
N GLU A 438 2.79 29.66 -8.57
CA GLU A 438 1.53 29.93 -7.87
C GLU A 438 0.56 28.78 -8.18
N ASN A 439 0.18 28.01 -7.17
CA ASN A 439 -0.94 27.09 -7.26
C ASN A 439 -2.24 27.89 -7.23
N GLU A 440 -3.14 27.58 -8.17
CA GLU A 440 -4.42 28.25 -8.37
C GLU A 440 -5.30 28.26 -7.12
N THR A 441 -5.69 29.47 -6.75
CA THR A 441 -6.70 29.83 -5.75
C THR A 441 -8.08 29.28 -6.14
N ALA A 442 -8.96 29.06 -5.14
CA ALA A 442 -10.37 28.79 -5.36
C ALA A 442 -11.00 29.85 -6.30
N ARG A 443 -11.83 29.41 -7.27
CA ARG A 443 -12.53 30.26 -8.27
C ARG A 443 -14.05 30.32 -8.04
N PRO A 444 -14.55 31.12 -7.08
CA PRO A 444 -15.96 31.28 -6.76
C PRO A 444 -16.87 31.56 -7.96
N ALA A 445 -16.43 32.40 -8.92
CA ALA A 445 -17.31 32.85 -10.01
C ALA A 445 -17.75 31.71 -10.93
N LEU A 446 -16.88 30.72 -11.17
CA LEU A 446 -17.22 29.53 -11.97
C LEU A 446 -18.23 28.62 -11.27
N SER A 447 -18.21 28.57 -9.93
CA SER A 447 -19.18 27.78 -9.15
C SER A 447 -20.58 28.42 -9.20
N ASP A 448 -20.65 29.75 -9.13
CA ASP A 448 -21.90 30.49 -9.28
C ASP A 448 -22.49 30.32 -10.68
N VAL A 449 -21.63 30.39 -11.72
CA VAL A 449 -22.05 30.12 -13.10
C VAL A 449 -22.60 28.70 -13.23
N ALA A 450 -21.89 27.68 -12.72
CA ALA A 450 -22.33 26.29 -12.81
C ALA A 450 -23.73 26.06 -12.23
N THR A 451 -24.05 26.73 -11.12
CA THR A 451 -25.37 26.67 -10.48
C THR A 451 -26.45 27.34 -11.33
N ARG A 452 -26.09 28.42 -12.04
CA ARG A 452 -27.02 29.21 -12.85
C ARG A 452 -27.34 28.59 -14.21
N VAL A 453 -26.33 28.08 -14.93
CA VAL A 453 -26.45 27.70 -16.35
C VAL A 453 -26.51 26.19 -16.58
N GLY A 454 -26.22 25.38 -15.56
CA GLY A 454 -26.29 23.92 -15.66
C GLY A 454 -25.09 23.30 -16.36
N THR A 455 -25.32 22.20 -17.12
CA THR A 455 -24.25 21.43 -17.77
C THR A 455 -24.07 21.83 -19.23
N THR A 456 -22.82 22.11 -19.65
CA THR A 456 -22.49 22.34 -21.06
C THR A 456 -22.64 21.05 -21.86
N SER A 457 -23.42 21.08 -22.94
CA SER A 457 -23.60 19.96 -23.86
C SER A 457 -22.38 19.80 -24.79
N PHE A 458 -21.69 18.67 -24.69
CA PHE A 458 -20.55 18.38 -25.56
C PHE A 458 -20.99 17.58 -26.79
N VAL A 459 -20.70 18.11 -27.99
CA VAL A 459 -21.09 17.50 -29.28
C VAL A 459 -19.88 17.15 -30.15
N GLY A 460 -18.67 17.26 -29.59
CA GLY A 460 -17.40 17.10 -30.30
C GLY A 460 -17.04 15.67 -30.69
N TYR A 461 -17.86 14.68 -30.31
CA TYR A 461 -17.74 13.29 -30.78
C TYR A 461 -18.20 13.14 -32.23
N ASP A 462 -19.22 13.90 -32.64
CA ASP A 462 -19.84 13.75 -33.96
C ASP A 462 -19.37 14.81 -34.96
N ARG A 463 -19.04 16.02 -34.49
CA ARG A 463 -18.77 17.19 -35.33
C ARG A 463 -17.75 18.14 -34.70
N LEU A 464 -17.02 18.87 -35.56
CA LEU A 464 -16.03 19.87 -35.15
C LEU A 464 -16.55 21.31 -35.21
N ASP A 465 -17.71 21.49 -35.84
CA ASP A 465 -18.38 22.78 -35.97
C ASP A 465 -19.77 22.69 -35.35
N SER A 466 -20.17 23.74 -34.63
CA SER A 466 -21.56 23.92 -34.18
C SER A 466 -21.85 25.39 -33.90
N GLU A 467 -23.10 25.71 -33.61
CA GLU A 467 -23.46 26.99 -33.00
C GLU A 467 -23.63 26.79 -31.48
N GLY A 468 -23.31 27.81 -30.70
CA GLY A 468 -23.59 27.85 -29.26
C GLY A 468 -23.90 29.26 -28.77
N VAL A 469 -24.62 29.37 -27.66
CA VAL A 469 -24.99 30.63 -27.01
C VAL A 469 -24.09 30.87 -25.80
N VAL A 470 -23.53 32.08 -25.70
CA VAL A 470 -22.69 32.51 -24.57
C VAL A 470 -23.52 32.59 -23.29
N GLN A 471 -23.25 31.69 -22.35
CA GLN A 471 -23.93 31.62 -21.05
C GLN A 471 -23.24 32.46 -19.97
N ALA A 472 -21.92 32.65 -20.10
CA ALA A 472 -21.14 33.55 -19.25
C ALA A 472 -19.82 33.95 -19.92
N LEU A 473 -19.34 35.14 -19.58
CA LEU A 473 -18.01 35.64 -19.91
C LEU A 473 -17.30 36.00 -18.60
N LEU A 474 -16.03 35.60 -18.48
CA LEU A 474 -15.19 35.90 -17.34
C LEU A 474 -13.86 36.51 -17.78
N GLN A 475 -13.32 37.41 -16.97
CA GLN A 475 -11.95 37.90 -17.06
C GLN A 475 -11.29 37.69 -15.70
N GLY A 476 -10.42 36.68 -15.60
CA GLY A 476 -10.00 36.13 -14.31
C GLY A 476 -11.19 35.51 -13.56
N ASP A 477 -11.35 35.84 -12.28
CA ASP A 477 -12.48 35.37 -11.44
C ASP A 477 -13.65 36.38 -11.41
N ARG A 478 -13.78 37.24 -12.43
CA ARG A 478 -14.83 38.26 -12.51
C ARG A 478 -15.74 38.03 -13.70
N LEU A 479 -17.05 37.99 -13.44
CA LEU A 479 -18.10 37.98 -14.47
C LEU A 479 -18.21 39.33 -15.18
N ILE A 480 -18.23 39.30 -16.50
CA ILE A 480 -18.39 40.46 -17.38
C ILE A 480 -19.54 40.24 -18.36
N LYS A 481 -20.11 41.33 -18.89
CA LYS A 481 -21.23 41.29 -19.84
C LYS A 481 -20.82 41.44 -21.31
N GLU A 482 -19.66 42.05 -21.54
CA GLU A 482 -19.09 42.31 -22.85
C GLU A 482 -17.56 42.21 -22.73
N ALA A 483 -16.94 41.60 -23.73
CA ALA A 483 -15.49 41.57 -23.94
C ALA A 483 -15.14 42.19 -25.29
N ARG A 484 -14.01 42.89 -25.39
CA ARG A 484 -13.59 43.64 -26.58
C ARG A 484 -12.24 43.15 -27.10
N GLU A 485 -11.92 43.55 -28.32
CA GLU A 485 -10.64 43.27 -28.95
C GLU A 485 -9.44 43.51 -28.02
N GLY A 486 -8.59 42.48 -27.90
CA GLY A 486 -7.43 42.45 -27.01
C GLY A 486 -7.69 41.82 -25.64
N ASP A 487 -8.95 41.66 -25.21
CA ASP A 487 -9.26 41.05 -23.92
C ASP A 487 -8.99 39.54 -23.92
N GLU A 488 -8.25 39.08 -22.90
CA GLU A 488 -8.19 37.65 -22.54
C GLU A 488 -9.39 37.29 -21.67
N ILE A 489 -10.13 36.26 -22.09
CA ILE A 489 -11.41 35.90 -21.49
C ILE A 489 -11.59 34.39 -21.38
N GLU A 490 -12.45 33.99 -20.44
CA GLU A 490 -13.00 32.65 -20.35
C GLU A 490 -14.49 32.68 -20.74
N ILE A 491 -14.91 31.74 -21.58
CA ILE A 491 -16.26 31.69 -22.16
C ILE A 491 -16.92 30.36 -21.80
N VAL A 492 -18.13 30.44 -21.25
CA VAL A 492 -19.01 29.28 -21.03
C VAL A 492 -20.14 29.32 -22.05
N LEU A 493 -20.36 28.19 -22.72
CA LEU A 493 -21.39 28.01 -23.75
C LEU A 493 -22.42 26.96 -23.28
N ASP A 494 -23.62 26.99 -23.86
CA ASP A 494 -24.63 25.94 -23.67
C ASP A 494 -24.26 24.63 -24.38
N VAL A 495 -23.67 24.72 -25.57
CA VAL A 495 -23.19 23.60 -26.37
C VAL A 495 -21.80 23.91 -26.97
N THR A 496 -20.93 22.90 -27.07
CA THR A 496 -19.61 23.06 -27.69
C THR A 496 -19.07 21.78 -28.33
N PRO A 497 -18.39 21.88 -29.50
CA PRO A 497 -17.63 20.78 -30.08
C PRO A 497 -16.20 20.68 -29.51
N PHE A 498 -15.75 21.62 -28.68
CA PHE A 498 -14.39 21.66 -28.12
C PHE A 498 -14.26 20.67 -26.96
N TYR A 499 -13.35 19.72 -27.10
CA TYR A 499 -12.98 18.77 -26.05
C TYR A 499 -12.21 19.52 -24.98
N ALA A 500 -12.71 19.45 -23.76
CA ALA A 500 -12.01 19.98 -22.60
C ALA A 500 -10.86 19.04 -22.21
N GLU A 501 -9.74 19.61 -21.77
CA GLU A 501 -8.61 18.84 -21.26
C GLU A 501 -9.07 17.78 -20.25
N GLY A 502 -8.66 16.54 -20.47
CA GLY A 502 -9.13 15.39 -19.70
C GLY A 502 -8.51 14.08 -20.14
N GLY A 503 -8.35 13.14 -19.21
CA GLY A 503 -7.78 11.81 -19.50
C GLY A 503 -6.35 11.85 -20.05
N GLY A 504 -5.60 12.93 -19.80
CA GLY A 504 -4.26 13.17 -20.35
C GLY A 504 -4.25 13.90 -21.69
N GLN A 505 -5.40 14.05 -22.38
CA GLN A 505 -5.49 14.77 -23.65
C GLN A 505 -5.66 16.27 -23.44
N ALA A 506 -4.82 17.07 -24.11
CA ALA A 506 -4.89 18.52 -24.12
C ALA A 506 -6.22 19.01 -24.70
N GLY A 507 -6.74 20.10 -24.14
CA GLY A 507 -7.97 20.73 -24.61
C GLY A 507 -7.86 21.26 -26.04
N ASP A 508 -8.98 21.32 -26.73
CA ASP A 508 -9.00 21.81 -28.10
C ASP A 508 -8.73 23.31 -28.22
N GLN A 509 -8.26 23.65 -29.41
CA GLN A 509 -8.02 25.00 -29.89
C GLN A 509 -8.88 25.26 -31.12
N GLY A 510 -9.16 26.52 -31.40
CA GLY A 510 -10.03 26.88 -32.51
C GLY A 510 -10.51 28.30 -32.43
N VAL A 511 -11.66 28.56 -33.02
CA VAL A 511 -12.20 29.91 -33.15
C VAL A 511 -13.68 29.93 -32.82
N LEU A 512 -14.11 30.97 -32.10
CA LEU A 512 -15.51 31.35 -32.00
C LEU A 512 -15.74 32.62 -32.83
N SER A 513 -16.78 32.65 -33.66
CA SER A 513 -17.11 33.79 -34.52
C SER A 513 -18.58 34.19 -34.34
N GLY A 514 -18.81 35.44 -33.95
CA GLY A 514 -20.12 36.07 -33.88
C GLY A 514 -20.34 37.04 -35.04
N THR A 515 -21.40 37.84 -34.95
CA THR A 515 -21.70 38.87 -35.96
C THR A 515 -20.70 40.04 -35.87
N ASP A 516 -20.38 40.45 -34.65
CA ASP A 516 -19.60 41.65 -34.36
C ASP A 516 -18.23 41.36 -33.73
N GLY A 517 -17.87 40.08 -33.55
CA GLY A 517 -16.63 39.71 -32.86
C GLY A 517 -16.10 38.32 -33.19
N ARG A 518 -14.81 38.13 -32.94
CA ARG A 518 -14.09 36.85 -33.14
C ARG A 518 -13.15 36.59 -31.97
N VAL A 519 -13.14 35.35 -31.50
CA VAL A 519 -12.29 34.90 -30.39
C VAL A 519 -11.44 33.73 -30.85
N GLU A 520 -10.13 33.81 -30.62
CA GLU A 520 -9.21 32.69 -30.77
C GLU A 520 -9.14 31.92 -29.45
N ILE A 521 -9.56 30.65 -29.46
CA ILE A 521 -9.51 29.77 -28.30
C ILE A 521 -8.15 29.07 -28.25
N ARG A 522 -7.42 29.31 -27.17
CA ARG A 522 -6.07 28.77 -26.92
C ARG A 522 -6.08 27.52 -26.06
N GLU A 523 -7.07 27.40 -25.19
CA GLU A 523 -7.19 26.29 -24.24
C GLU A 523 -8.66 26.03 -23.92
N THR A 524 -9.05 24.76 -23.81
CA THR A 524 -10.39 24.38 -23.37
C THR A 524 -10.26 23.47 -22.15
N THR A 525 -10.88 23.80 -21.03
CA THR A 525 -10.74 23.07 -19.76
C THR A 525 -12.08 22.73 -19.12
N ARG A 526 -12.07 21.83 -18.13
CA ARG A 526 -13.23 21.46 -17.32
C ARG A 526 -12.91 21.70 -15.84
N PRO A 527 -12.83 22.96 -15.38
CA PRO A 527 -12.46 23.29 -14.00
C PRO A 527 -13.53 22.86 -12.99
N VAL A 528 -14.80 22.72 -13.43
CA VAL A 528 -15.89 22.15 -12.66
C VAL A 528 -16.60 21.08 -13.50
N PRO A 529 -17.13 19.98 -12.90
CA PRO A 529 -17.62 18.82 -13.66
C PRO A 529 -18.67 19.13 -14.73
N THR A 530 -19.51 20.15 -14.48
CA THR A 530 -20.64 20.52 -15.33
C THR A 530 -20.29 21.48 -16.46
N LEU A 531 -19.17 22.22 -16.38
CA LEU A 531 -18.87 23.28 -17.34
C LEU A 531 -17.64 22.98 -18.20
N ILE A 532 -17.75 23.27 -19.49
CA ILE A 532 -16.60 23.38 -20.39
C ILE A 532 -16.28 24.86 -20.57
N VAL A 533 -15.05 25.24 -20.25
CA VAL A 533 -14.57 26.61 -20.26
C VAL A 533 -13.58 26.80 -21.40
N HIS A 534 -13.82 27.81 -22.23
CA HIS A 534 -12.98 28.13 -23.39
C HIS A 534 -12.17 29.37 -23.04
N LYS A 535 -10.85 29.24 -22.92
CA LYS A 535 -9.95 30.35 -22.64
C LYS A 535 -9.36 30.86 -23.96
N GLY A 536 -9.49 32.15 -24.20
CA GLY A 536 -9.11 32.73 -25.48
C GLY A 536 -8.93 34.24 -25.43
N VAL A 537 -8.61 34.80 -26.59
CA VAL A 537 -8.43 36.24 -26.77
C VAL A 537 -9.39 36.73 -27.83
N VAL A 538 -10.09 37.84 -27.58
CA VAL A 538 -10.90 38.49 -28.60
C VAL A 538 -9.96 39.13 -29.63
N THR A 539 -9.93 38.58 -30.84
CA THR A 539 -9.02 39.02 -31.90
C THR A 539 -9.55 40.18 -32.72
N SER A 540 -10.87 40.40 -32.70
CA SER A 540 -11.52 41.53 -33.38
C SER A 540 -12.91 41.75 -32.81
N GLY A 541 -13.33 43.01 -32.68
CA GLY A 541 -14.71 43.37 -32.35
C GLY A 541 -15.09 43.16 -30.88
N SER A 542 -16.34 42.75 -30.59
CA SER A 542 -16.78 42.43 -29.22
C SER A 542 -17.72 41.22 -29.15
N ILE A 543 -17.73 40.56 -27.99
CA ILE A 543 -18.60 39.42 -27.68
C ILE A 543 -19.41 39.72 -26.42
N ARG A 544 -20.69 39.34 -26.41
CA ARG A 544 -21.60 39.58 -25.27
C ARG A 544 -22.21 38.30 -24.72
N GLU A 545 -22.54 38.33 -23.42
CA GLU A 545 -23.36 37.28 -22.82
C GLU A 545 -24.74 37.23 -23.50
N GLY A 546 -25.21 36.02 -23.84
CA GLY A 546 -26.42 35.77 -24.61
C GLY A 546 -26.25 35.78 -26.13
N GLU A 547 -25.06 36.11 -26.65
CA GLU A 547 -24.78 36.09 -28.08
C GLU A 547 -24.65 34.66 -28.62
N ARG A 548 -25.09 34.44 -29.86
CA ARG A 548 -24.92 33.19 -30.59
C ARG A 548 -23.64 33.25 -31.42
N LEU A 549 -22.77 32.26 -31.24
CA LEU A 549 -21.48 32.16 -31.91
C LEU A 549 -21.40 30.88 -32.73
N GLN A 550 -20.75 30.97 -33.90
CA GLN A 550 -20.27 29.83 -34.65
C GLN A 550 -18.96 29.34 -34.00
N LEU A 551 -18.92 28.08 -33.62
CA LEU A 551 -17.81 27.41 -32.96
C LEU A 551 -17.12 26.50 -33.98
N SER A 552 -15.81 26.62 -34.12
CA SER A 552 -15.02 25.79 -35.05
C SER A 552 -13.73 25.33 -34.39
N VAL A 553 -13.63 24.02 -34.12
CA VAL A 553 -12.41 23.38 -33.61
C VAL A 553 -11.38 23.27 -34.72
N ASN A 554 -10.11 23.49 -34.41
CA ASN A 554 -9.04 23.26 -35.37
C ASN A 554 -8.93 21.76 -35.71
N PRO A 555 -9.27 21.35 -36.96
CA PRO A 555 -9.35 19.94 -37.31
C PRO A 555 -7.98 19.26 -37.35
N ARG A 556 -6.90 20.02 -37.55
CA ARG A 556 -5.54 19.47 -37.59
C ARG A 556 -5.10 19.06 -36.19
N THR A 557 -5.16 19.99 -35.24
CA THR A 557 -4.73 19.73 -33.86
C THR A 557 -5.59 18.65 -33.20
N ARG A 558 -6.90 18.63 -33.47
CA ARG A 558 -7.78 17.54 -33.02
C ARG A 558 -7.34 16.18 -33.56
N LYS A 559 -7.07 16.09 -34.86
CA LYS A 559 -6.68 14.83 -35.50
C LYS A 559 -5.31 14.36 -35.00
N ASP A 560 -4.37 15.27 -34.79
CA ASP A 560 -3.05 14.94 -34.26
C ASP A 560 -3.10 14.49 -32.80
N ALA A 561 -3.94 15.14 -31.97
CA ALA A 561 -4.21 14.67 -30.62
C ALA A 561 -4.85 13.27 -30.61
N ALA A 562 -5.83 13.02 -31.49
CA ALA A 562 -6.46 11.70 -31.62
C ALA A 562 -5.45 10.61 -32.04
N ARG A 563 -4.54 10.90 -32.99
CA ARG A 563 -3.45 9.99 -33.35
C ARG A 563 -2.56 9.65 -32.17
N ASN A 564 -2.17 10.66 -31.40
CA ASN A 564 -1.33 10.49 -30.21
C ASN A 564 -2.07 9.74 -29.08
N HIS A 565 -3.39 9.91 -28.98
CA HIS A 565 -4.22 9.15 -28.05
C HIS A 565 -4.20 7.66 -28.41
N THR A 566 -4.49 7.31 -29.66
CA THR A 566 -4.44 5.91 -30.12
C THR A 566 -3.03 5.34 -29.95
N ALA A 567 -1.99 6.10 -30.30
CA ALA A 567 -0.61 5.69 -30.11
C ALA A 567 -0.27 5.42 -28.64
N THR A 568 -0.88 6.14 -27.69
CA THR A 568 -0.69 5.90 -26.26
C THR A 568 -1.17 4.50 -25.84
N HIS A 569 -2.30 4.03 -26.36
CA HIS A 569 -2.78 2.67 -26.12
C HIS A 569 -1.87 1.61 -26.73
N LEU A 570 -1.38 1.84 -27.95
CA LEU A 570 -0.44 0.94 -28.61
C LEU A 570 0.89 0.84 -27.86
N VAL A 571 1.45 1.97 -27.43
CA VAL A 571 2.67 2.03 -26.62
C VAL A 571 2.46 1.28 -25.30
N HIS A 572 1.32 1.48 -24.63
CA HIS A 572 1.03 0.78 -23.39
C HIS A 572 0.93 -0.75 -23.57
N ALA A 573 0.27 -1.21 -24.63
CA ALA A 573 0.19 -2.64 -24.97
C ALA A 573 1.58 -3.22 -25.26
N ALA A 574 2.37 -2.56 -26.13
CA ALA A 574 3.72 -3.00 -26.49
C ALA A 574 4.65 -3.06 -25.26
N LEU A 575 4.58 -2.07 -24.36
CA LEU A 575 5.31 -2.08 -23.11
C LEU A 575 4.94 -3.27 -22.23
N ARG A 576 3.66 -3.63 -22.14
CA ARG A 576 3.19 -4.78 -21.35
C ARG A 576 3.62 -6.12 -21.96
N ASP A 577 3.62 -6.22 -23.28
CA ASP A 577 4.03 -7.43 -23.99
C ASP A 577 5.54 -7.66 -23.89
N LEU A 578 6.34 -6.61 -24.09
CA LEU A 578 7.81 -6.71 -24.06
C LEU A 578 8.37 -6.77 -22.64
N LEU A 579 7.95 -5.83 -21.79
CA LEU A 579 8.54 -5.68 -20.45
C LEU A 579 7.82 -6.54 -19.41
N GLY A 580 6.54 -6.87 -19.63
CA GLY A 580 5.73 -7.71 -18.75
C GLY A 580 4.52 -7.00 -18.14
N PRO A 581 3.60 -7.77 -17.51
CA PRO A 581 2.30 -7.27 -17.07
C PRO A 581 2.36 -6.29 -15.88
N HIS A 582 3.52 -6.11 -15.24
CA HIS A 582 3.73 -5.14 -14.17
C HIS A 582 3.74 -3.68 -14.65
N VAL A 583 3.94 -3.44 -15.95
CA VAL A 583 3.80 -2.10 -16.54
C VAL A 583 2.38 -1.60 -16.32
N LYS A 584 2.25 -0.53 -15.53
CA LYS A 584 1.00 0.20 -15.28
C LYS A 584 1.21 1.67 -15.62
N GLN A 585 0.19 2.31 -16.17
CA GLN A 585 0.16 3.75 -16.43
C GLN A 585 0.16 4.53 -15.11
N TYR A 586 1.07 5.50 -14.99
CA TYR A 586 1.19 6.44 -13.86
C TYR A 586 0.86 7.87 -14.30
N GLY A 587 1.07 8.20 -15.56
CA GLY A 587 0.78 9.51 -16.13
C GLY A 587 0.71 9.45 -17.65
N SER A 588 -0.03 10.39 -18.25
CA SER A 588 -0.08 10.54 -19.70
C SER A 588 -0.31 12.00 -20.06
N LEU A 589 0.37 12.44 -21.12
CA LEU A 589 0.11 13.69 -21.81
C LEU A 589 -0.08 13.37 -23.29
N VAL A 590 -1.21 13.78 -23.85
CA VAL A 590 -1.55 13.65 -25.27
C VAL A 590 -1.80 15.05 -25.81
N ALA A 591 -0.77 15.64 -26.41
CA ALA A 591 -0.85 16.93 -27.07
C ALA A 591 -0.79 16.73 -28.59
N PRO A 592 -1.22 17.69 -29.43
CA PRO A 592 -1.12 17.57 -30.88
C PRO A 592 0.32 17.32 -31.38
N ASN A 593 1.32 17.90 -30.73
CA ASN A 593 2.71 17.84 -31.16
C ASN A 593 3.56 16.75 -30.47
N ARG A 594 3.05 16.12 -29.40
CA ARG A 594 3.78 15.08 -28.66
C ARG A 594 2.86 14.22 -27.81
N LEU A 595 3.30 13.00 -27.53
CA LEU A 595 2.75 12.18 -26.46
C LEU A 595 3.83 11.91 -25.40
N ARG A 596 3.43 11.83 -24.14
CA ARG A 596 4.24 11.33 -23.02
C ARG A 596 3.46 10.24 -22.32
N PHE A 597 4.10 9.11 -22.03
CA PHE A 597 3.50 8.01 -21.29
C PHE A 597 4.43 7.63 -20.14
N ASP A 598 3.99 7.88 -18.91
CA ASP A 598 4.74 7.59 -17.71
C ASP A 598 4.23 6.25 -17.15
N PHE A 599 5.14 5.30 -16.94
CA PHE A 599 4.80 3.95 -16.49
C PHE A 599 5.78 3.43 -15.45
N ALA A 600 5.32 2.48 -14.64
CA ALA A 600 6.16 1.82 -13.65
C ALA A 600 7.11 0.80 -14.30
N HIS A 601 8.40 1.03 -14.15
CA HIS A 601 9.45 0.07 -14.53
C HIS A 601 10.64 0.16 -13.56
N PHE A 602 11.32 -0.96 -13.32
CA PHE A 602 12.35 -1.09 -12.27
C PHE A 602 13.75 -0.60 -12.69
N ARG A 603 13.95 -0.35 -13.99
CA ARG A 603 15.19 0.16 -14.57
C ARG A 603 14.89 1.10 -15.74
N PRO A 604 15.84 1.94 -16.18
CA PRO A 604 15.74 2.62 -17.46
C PRO A 604 15.62 1.60 -18.60
N MET A 605 14.84 1.92 -19.63
CA MET A 605 14.77 1.10 -20.83
C MET A 605 16.12 1.09 -21.55
N SER A 606 16.53 -0.07 -22.05
CA SER A 606 17.68 -0.16 -22.95
C SER A 606 17.31 0.38 -24.33
N SER A 607 18.32 0.81 -25.12
CA SER A 607 18.08 1.23 -26.50
C SER A 607 17.37 0.14 -27.33
N ARG A 608 17.70 -1.13 -27.07
CA ARG A 608 17.04 -2.27 -27.71
C ARG A 608 15.55 -2.36 -27.34
N ASP A 609 15.21 -2.17 -26.07
CA ASP A 609 13.80 -2.19 -25.64
C ASP A 609 13.01 -1.07 -26.35
N ILE A 610 13.62 0.11 -26.49
CA ILE A 610 13.03 1.26 -27.19
C ILE A 610 12.80 0.93 -28.67
N ASP A 611 13.82 0.41 -29.36
CA ASP A 611 13.74 0.05 -30.78
C ASP A 611 12.67 -1.03 -31.04
N GLU A 612 12.55 -1.99 -30.14
CA GLU A 612 11.60 -3.10 -30.24
C GLU A 612 10.15 -2.61 -30.01
N ILE A 613 9.92 -1.76 -29.02
CA ILE A 613 8.61 -1.12 -28.80
C ILE A 613 8.24 -0.22 -29.99
N GLU A 614 9.17 0.59 -30.49
CA GLU A 614 8.94 1.41 -31.68
C GLU A 614 8.54 0.54 -32.89
N SER A 615 9.22 -0.60 -33.06
CA SER A 615 8.91 -1.55 -34.14
C SER A 615 7.52 -2.18 -33.97
N ILE A 616 7.15 -2.63 -32.77
CA ILE A 616 5.84 -3.22 -32.46
C ILE A 616 4.73 -2.20 -32.72
N VAL A 617 4.87 -0.98 -32.20
CA VAL A 617 3.86 0.07 -32.36
C VAL A 617 3.69 0.44 -33.83
N ASN A 618 4.78 0.64 -34.57
CA ASN A 618 4.70 0.95 -35.99
C ASN A 618 4.11 -0.20 -36.82
N GLU A 619 4.32 -1.44 -36.42
CA GLU A 619 3.69 -2.60 -37.06
C GLU A 619 2.17 -2.61 -36.82
N GLN A 620 1.73 -2.36 -35.59
CA GLN A 620 0.30 -2.25 -35.28
C GLN A 620 -0.37 -1.10 -36.05
N VAL A 621 0.31 0.04 -36.18
CA VAL A 621 -0.18 1.16 -37.02
C VAL A 621 -0.32 0.73 -38.49
N ARG A 622 0.61 -0.06 -39.03
CA ARG A 622 0.53 -0.55 -40.42
C ARG A 622 -0.59 -1.57 -40.64
N GLN A 623 -1.00 -2.29 -39.61
CA GLN A 623 -2.08 -3.27 -39.70
C GLN A 623 -3.46 -2.62 -39.84
N ASP A 624 -3.61 -1.34 -39.49
CA ASP A 624 -4.84 -0.55 -39.67
C ASP A 624 -6.08 -1.25 -39.09
N GLN A 625 -5.94 -1.81 -37.89
CA GLN A 625 -7.05 -2.50 -37.22
C GLN A 625 -8.13 -1.48 -36.77
N PRO A 626 -9.42 -1.87 -36.78
CA PRO A 626 -10.50 -1.04 -36.24
C PRO A 626 -10.29 -0.68 -34.76
N VAL A 627 -10.60 0.57 -34.39
CA VAL A 627 -10.54 1.11 -33.02
C VAL A 627 -11.94 1.28 -32.44
#